data_AF-A0A8T6LEF6-F1
#
_entry.id   AF-A0A8T6LEF6-F1
#
_cell.length_a   1.000
_cell.length_b   1.000
_cell.length_c   1.000
_cell.angle_alpha   90.00
_cell.angle_beta   90.00
_cell.angle_gamma   90.00
#
_symmetry.space_group_name_H-M   'P 1'
#
loop_
_entity.id
_entity.type
_entity.pdbx_description
1 polymer ?
#
loop_
_entity_poly.entity_id
_entity_poly.type
_entity_poly.pdbx_seq_one_letter_code
_entity_poly.pdbx_strand_id
1 'polypeptide(L)' 'TSVVDRWGRAHDHENLFVVGAPTIVSSGCANGTLTFCALSLMAAEEIAKG' A
#
# COMPACT_ATOMS: atom_id res chain seq x y z
N THR A 1 -11.18 9.84 -1.21
CA THR A 1 -10.80 9.21 -2.48
C THR A 1 -9.36 8.73 -2.37
N SER A 2 -9.06 7.50 -2.79
CA SER A 2 -7.69 6.96 -2.83
C SER A 2 -7.00 7.30 -4.15
N VAL A 3 -5.66 7.23 -4.17
CA VAL A 3 -4.83 7.37 -5.39
C VAL A 3 -4.24 6.03 -5.85
N VAL A 4 -4.41 4.98 -5.05
CA VAL A 4 -3.98 3.61 -5.33
C VAL A 4 -5.09 2.62 -5.02
N ASP A 5 -5.01 1.44 -5.65
CA ASP A 5 -5.87 0.31 -5.35
C ASP A 5 -5.51 -0.40 -4.03
N ARG A 6 -6.14 -1.55 -3.78
CA ARG A 6 -5.95 -2.33 -2.55
C ARG A 6 -4.52 -2.85 -2.37
N TRP A 7 -3.77 -3.05 -3.45
CA TRP A 7 -2.42 -3.59 -3.44
C TRP A 7 -1.35 -2.48 -3.50
N GLY A 8 -1.76 -1.21 -3.53
CA GLY A 8 -0.85 -0.08 -3.61
C GLY A 8 -0.45 0.29 -5.05
N ARG A 9 -1.12 -0.26 -6.07
CA ARG A 9 -0.86 0.09 -7.48
C ARG A 9 -1.59 1.38 -7.84
N ALA A 10 -0.92 2.28 -8.54
CA ALA A 10 -1.52 3.51 -9.04
C ALA A 10 -2.65 3.20 -10.03
N HIS A 11 -3.77 3.91 -9.91
CA HIS A 11 -4.90 3.71 -10.81
C HIS A 11 -4.56 4.01 -12.28
N ASP A 12 -3.65 4.95 -12.51
CA ASP A 12 -3.32 5.45 -13.85
C ASP A 12 -2.18 4.67 -14.54
N HIS A 13 -1.45 3.80 -13.81
CA HIS A 13 -0.31 3.10 -14.40
C HIS A 13 -0.07 1.70 -13.81
N GLU A 14 0.10 0.75 -14.72
CA GLU A 14 0.29 -0.67 -14.42
C GLU A 14 1.59 -1.09 -13.71
N ASN A 15 2.65 -0.28 -13.71
CA ASN A 15 3.93 -0.67 -13.10
C ASN A 15 4.38 0.31 -12.00
N LEU A 16 3.47 1.17 -11.54
CA LEU A 16 3.74 2.18 -10.52
C LEU A 16 3.03 1.80 -9.22
N PHE A 17 3.81 1.70 -8.14
CA PHE A 17 3.32 1.30 -6.82
C PHE A 17 3.72 2.33 -5.75
N VAL A 18 2.82 2.59 -4.80
CA VAL A 18 3.07 3.36 -3.58
C VAL A 18 2.88 2.41 -2.40
N VAL A 19 3.89 2.31 -1.55
CA VAL A 19 4.01 1.22 -0.57
C VAL A 19 4.22 1.74 0.85
N GLY A 20 3.59 1.12 1.83
CA GLY A 20 3.76 1.43 3.26
C GLY A 20 2.83 2.52 3.77
N ALA A 21 3.35 3.42 4.62
CA ALA A 21 2.55 4.42 5.33
C ALA A 21 1.62 5.30 4.46
N PRO A 22 1.99 5.73 3.22
CA PRO A 22 1.14 6.58 2.41
C PRO A 22 -0.20 5.95 1.99
N THR A 23 -0.34 4.62 2.07
CA THR A 23 -1.58 3.92 1.68
C THR A 23 -2.60 3.84 2.81
N ILE A 24 -2.29 4.38 3.99
CA ILE A 24 -3.20 4.44 5.13
C ILE A 24 -4.23 5.55 4.91
N VAL A 25 -5.50 5.15 4.85
CA VAL A 25 -6.64 6.06 4.58
C VAL A 25 -7.41 6.45 5.85
N SER A 26 -7.00 5.93 7.01
CA SER A 26 -7.64 6.17 8.30
C SER A 26 -6.63 6.54 9.37
N SER A 27 -7.06 7.32 10.35
CA SER A 27 -6.27 7.64 11.53
C SER A 27 -6.45 6.55 12.60
N GLY A 28 -5.43 6.37 13.44
CA GLY A 28 -5.43 5.44 14.57
C GLY A 28 -4.57 5.96 15.71
N CYS A 29 -4.82 5.49 16.94
CA CYS A 29 -4.10 5.95 18.14
C CYS A 29 -2.88 5.08 18.49
N ALA A 30 -2.71 3.93 17.85
CA ALA A 30 -1.58 3.03 18.06
C ALA A 30 -0.42 3.33 17.10
N ASN A 31 0.76 2.76 17.37
CA ASN A 31 1.89 2.87 16.46
C ASN A 31 1.59 2.12 15.14
N GLY A 32 1.58 2.83 14.02
CA GLY A 32 1.22 2.29 12.71
C GLY A 32 2.30 1.46 12.02
N THR A 33 3.53 1.41 12.54
CA THR A 33 4.69 0.84 11.83
C THR A 33 4.47 -0.61 11.39
N LEU A 34 3.93 -1.46 12.29
CA LEU A 34 3.62 -2.85 11.94
C LEU A 34 2.56 -2.97 10.84
N THR A 35 1.59 -2.04 10.81
CA THR A 35 0.58 -1.99 9.74
C THR A 35 1.23 -1.57 8.42
N PHE A 36 2.16 -0.60 8.45
CA PHE A 36 2.89 -0.20 7.25
C PHE A 36 3.72 -1.36 6.70
N CYS A 37 4.43 -2.09 7.55
CA CYS A 37 5.20 -3.28 7.16
C CYS A 37 4.29 -4.36 6.55
N ALA A 38 3.14 -4.63 7.17
CA ALA A 38 2.19 -5.62 6.65
C ALA A 38 1.65 -5.22 5.26
N LEU A 39 1.28 -3.95 5.06
CA LEU A 39 0.86 -3.43 3.76
C LEU A 39 1.99 -3.49 2.73
N SER A 40 3.24 -3.23 3.15
CA SER A 40 4.41 -3.33 2.28
C SER A 40 4.65 -4.75 1.79
N LEU A 41 4.53 -5.75 2.66
CA LEU A 41 4.69 -7.15 2.29
C LEU A 41 3.56 -7.62 1.35
N MET A 42 2.32 -7.19 1.63
CA MET A 42 1.17 -7.48 0.75
C MET A 42 1.35 -6.88 -0.65
N ALA A 43 1.84 -5.64 -0.75
CA ALA A 43 2.14 -5.01 -2.03
C ALA A 43 3.30 -5.72 -2.75
N ALA A 44 4.35 -6.10 -2.02
CA ALA A 44 5.48 -6.85 -2.58
C ALA A 44 5.06 -8.21 -3.15
N GLU A 45 4.12 -8.91 -2.49
CA GLU A 45 3.57 -10.16 -3.01
C GLU A 45 2.81 -9.95 -4.33
N GLU A 46 2.09 -8.84 -4.48
CA GLU A 46 1.42 -8.51 -5.74
C GLU A 46 2.41 -8.15 -6.84
N ILE A 47 3.44 -7.36 -6.51
CA ILE A 47 4.52 -7.01 -7.44
C ILE A 47 5.23 -8.26 -7.95
N ALA A 48 5.44 -9.26 -7.08
CA ALA A 48 6.12 -10.50 -7.43
C ALA A 48 5.31 -11.45 -8.35
N LYS A 49 4.01 -11.19 -8.56
CA LYS A 49 3.17 -11.97 -9.50
C LYS A 49 3.32 -11.52 -10.95
N GLY A 50 3.81 -10.29 -11.19
CA GLY A 50 4.11 -9.75 -12.51
C GLY A 50 5.50 -10.12 -12.97
#